data_AF-A0A2J6SH91-F1
#
_entry.id   AF-A0A2J6SH91-F1
#
_cell.length_a   1.000
_cell.length_b   1.000
_cell.length_c   1.000
_cell.angle_alpha   90.00
_cell.angle_beta   90.00
_cell.angle_gamma   90.00
#
_symmetry.space_group_name_H-M   'P 1'
#
loop_
_entity.id
_entity.type
_entity.pdbx_description
1 polymer ?
#
loop_
_entity_poly.entity_id
_entity_poly.type
_entity_poly.pdbx_seq_one_letter_code
_entity_poly.pdbx_strand_id
1 'polypeptide(L)'
;MGLLRRRPPVKASDEDFEAFARLSLANDSDRLLERLICLLPHRRSAPWHEWKDAWKKVNLWDIEPIIQVAAIADNSTVVLDGAYGATIHWRKLHPVAFSKRKTAWREAVKWGIRLGAAYFLTAVILIAESPKPGNTTIKNPYGPNIVIPRPTSPLLIIGIISLILTIFVLVYAPWAMLKIYRGKFWSTQGWFFGIEGCADIAQVEKCLFASNHHRLKWSTNGSMLSRHHLGRLHNENGRECLPEEPVAASWTRGQFEAARRDRGGIERLYTLIDTYSMEATLFWAEVPPTAVFICGSEGGMKRAILCSFDWKTNSFVRETVVRMKTMVVDKMSRVERFRFALSRKDTFQVEETH
;
A
#
# COMPACT_ATOMS: atom_id res chain seq x y z
N MET A 1 -22.88 -28.03 17.31
CA MET A 1 -24.32 -27.96 17.01
C MET A 1 -24.54 -28.52 15.61
N GLY A 2 -25.68 -29.16 15.34
CA GLY A 2 -25.89 -29.95 14.12
C GLY A 2 -26.05 -29.10 12.86
N LEU A 3 -25.34 -29.51 11.79
CA LEU A 3 -25.28 -28.88 10.46
C LEU A 3 -26.63 -28.80 9.71
N LEU A 4 -27.68 -29.46 10.20
CA LEU A 4 -28.93 -29.65 9.45
C LEU A 4 -30.13 -29.58 10.40
N ARG A 5 -30.61 -28.35 10.69
CA ARG A 5 -31.88 -28.18 11.42
C ARG A 5 -33.09 -28.13 10.47
N ARG A 6 -32.88 -27.71 9.22
CA ARG A 6 -33.89 -27.61 8.17
C ARG A 6 -33.39 -28.25 6.88
N ARG A 7 -34.29 -28.98 6.19
CA ARG A 7 -34.08 -29.43 4.81
C ARG A 7 -34.71 -28.39 3.88
N PRO A 8 -33.93 -27.61 3.12
CA PRO A 8 -34.49 -26.70 2.12
C PRO A 8 -35.15 -27.52 0.98
N PRO A 9 -36.10 -26.91 0.24
CA PRO A 9 -36.65 -27.53 -0.96
C PRO A 9 -35.53 -27.74 -1.99
N VAL A 10 -35.36 -28.99 -2.42
CA VAL A 10 -34.39 -29.38 -3.44
C VAL A 10 -34.93 -28.94 -4.80
N LYS A 11 -34.14 -28.16 -5.55
CA LYS A 11 -34.46 -27.79 -6.93
C LYS A 11 -33.55 -28.61 -7.84
N ALA A 12 -34.13 -29.46 -8.68
CA ALA A 12 -33.36 -30.40 -9.52
C ALA A 12 -32.50 -29.71 -10.59
N SER A 13 -32.74 -28.42 -10.87
CA SER A 13 -31.95 -27.63 -11.82
C SER A 13 -30.72 -26.96 -11.18
N ASP A 14 -30.53 -27.07 -9.87
CA ASP A 14 -29.40 -26.44 -9.20
C ASP A 14 -28.10 -27.17 -9.52
N GLU A 15 -27.04 -26.40 -9.72
CA GLU A 15 -25.68 -26.94 -9.65
C GLU A 15 -25.28 -27.22 -8.19
N ASP A 16 -24.28 -28.08 -7.99
CA ASP A 16 -23.81 -28.51 -6.67
C ASP A 16 -23.52 -27.34 -5.72
N PHE A 17 -22.91 -26.26 -6.24
CA PHE A 17 -22.60 -25.07 -5.45
C PHE A 17 -23.85 -24.27 -5.07
N GLU A 18 -24.82 -24.15 -5.97
CA GLU A 18 -26.09 -23.45 -5.69
C GLU A 18 -26.92 -24.21 -4.65
N ALA A 19 -26.98 -25.54 -4.77
CA ALA A 19 -27.65 -26.39 -3.79
C ALA A 19 -27.02 -26.24 -2.40
N PHE A 20 -25.68 -26.24 -2.33
CA PHE A 20 -24.95 -26.00 -1.10
C PHE A 20 -25.18 -24.59 -0.54
N ALA A 21 -25.15 -23.55 -1.39
CA ALA A 21 -25.40 -22.19 -0.95
C ALA A 21 -26.82 -22.03 -0.39
N ARG A 22 -27.81 -22.70 -0.99
CA ARG A 22 -29.20 -22.69 -0.50
C ARG A 22 -29.32 -23.38 0.84
N LEU A 23 -28.61 -24.49 1.01
CA LEU A 23 -28.53 -25.18 2.29
C LEU A 23 -27.89 -24.29 3.38
N SER A 24 -26.80 -23.60 3.05
CA SER A 24 -26.13 -22.68 3.98
C SER A 24 -27.04 -21.53 4.40
N LEU A 25 -27.74 -20.91 3.44
CA LEU A 25 -28.69 -19.82 3.71
C LEU A 25 -29.90 -20.28 4.54
N ALA A 26 -30.39 -21.49 4.31
CA ALA A 26 -31.55 -22.02 5.03
C ALA A 26 -31.23 -22.45 6.47
N ASN A 27 -29.98 -22.85 6.75
CA ASN A 27 -29.57 -23.37 8.04
C ASN A 27 -28.85 -22.35 8.94
N ASP A 28 -28.46 -21.17 8.44
CA ASP A 28 -27.77 -20.06 9.15
C ASP A 28 -26.75 -20.54 10.21
N SER A 29 -26.09 -21.67 9.93
CA SER A 29 -25.25 -22.37 10.88
C SER A 29 -23.80 -22.00 10.61
N ASP A 30 -23.22 -21.25 11.54
CA ASP A 30 -21.78 -20.93 11.63
C ASP A 30 -21.18 -20.16 10.44
N ARG A 31 -21.99 -19.59 9.54
CA ARG A 31 -21.54 -18.81 8.36
C ARG A 31 -20.53 -19.58 7.50
N LEU A 32 -20.83 -20.85 7.26
CA LEU A 32 -19.89 -21.79 6.66
C LEU A 32 -19.54 -21.42 5.21
N LEU A 33 -20.52 -20.96 4.42
CA LEU A 33 -20.30 -20.49 3.06
C LEU A 33 -19.42 -19.24 3.01
N GLU A 34 -19.65 -18.28 3.91
CA GLU A 34 -18.85 -17.06 4.00
C GLU A 34 -17.38 -17.35 4.35
N ARG A 35 -17.15 -18.33 5.23
CA ARG A 35 -15.80 -18.81 5.56
C ARG A 35 -15.14 -19.48 4.35
N LEU A 36 -15.89 -20.32 3.62
CA LEU A 36 -15.41 -21.01 2.42
C LEU A 36 -14.95 -20.00 1.35
N ILE A 37 -15.71 -18.91 1.16
CA ILE A 37 -15.38 -17.84 0.22
C ILE A 37 -14.03 -17.18 0.56
N CYS A 38 -13.68 -17.09 1.85
CA CYS A 38 -12.43 -16.51 2.32
C CYS A 38 -11.22 -17.46 2.29
N LEU A 39 -11.40 -18.72 1.84
CA LEU A 39 -10.31 -19.69 1.74
C LEU A 39 -9.44 -19.44 0.50
N LEU A 40 -8.12 -19.61 0.68
CA LEU A 40 -7.17 -19.75 -0.42
C LEU A 40 -6.93 -21.24 -0.68
N PRO A 41 -7.43 -21.84 -1.76
CA PRO A 41 -7.10 -23.21 -2.10
C PRO A 41 -5.66 -23.31 -2.59
N HIS A 42 -5.05 -24.48 -2.41
CA HIS A 42 -3.71 -24.74 -2.92
C HIS A 42 -3.66 -24.71 -4.46
N ARG A 43 -4.69 -25.28 -5.10
CA ARG A 43 -4.92 -25.28 -6.55
C ARG A 43 -6.27 -24.66 -6.84
N ARG A 44 -6.32 -23.64 -7.68
CA ARG A 44 -7.57 -22.96 -8.03
C ARG A 44 -8.53 -23.85 -8.81
N SER A 45 -8.00 -24.77 -9.62
CA SER A 45 -8.78 -25.73 -10.42
C SER A 45 -9.43 -26.86 -9.60
N ALA A 46 -9.06 -27.02 -8.33
CA ALA A 46 -9.68 -28.03 -7.48
C ALA A 46 -11.16 -27.67 -7.22
N PRO A 47 -12.06 -28.65 -7.17
CA PRO A 47 -13.46 -28.40 -6.86
C PRO A 47 -13.61 -27.81 -5.45
N TRP A 48 -14.61 -26.95 -5.26
CA TRP A 48 -14.77 -26.15 -4.04
C TRP A 48 -14.95 -26.99 -2.77
N HIS A 49 -15.53 -28.18 -2.87
CA HIS A 49 -15.77 -29.07 -1.74
C HIS A 49 -14.49 -29.78 -1.24
N GLU A 50 -13.41 -29.76 -2.02
CA GLU A 50 -12.09 -30.30 -1.62
C GLU A 50 -11.14 -29.22 -1.12
N TRP A 51 -11.58 -27.96 -1.05
CA TRP A 51 -10.71 -26.86 -0.70
C TRP A 51 -10.20 -26.96 0.75
N LYS A 52 -8.88 -26.95 0.86
CA LYS A 52 -8.15 -26.73 2.11
C LYS A 52 -7.39 -25.42 2.00
N ASP A 53 -7.27 -24.71 3.12
CA ASP A 53 -6.50 -23.49 3.16
C ASP A 53 -5.03 -23.80 2.81
N ALA A 54 -4.46 -23.03 1.88
CA ALA A 54 -3.06 -23.14 1.49
C ALA A 54 -2.11 -22.86 2.68
N TRP A 55 -2.53 -22.03 3.63
CA TRP A 55 -1.83 -21.85 4.89
C TRP A 55 -2.06 -23.04 5.82
N LYS A 56 -1.07 -23.94 5.90
CA LYS A 56 -1.11 -25.25 6.58
C LYS A 56 -1.69 -25.31 8.00
N LYS A 57 -1.71 -24.19 8.74
CA LYS A 57 -2.17 -24.14 10.15
C LYS A 57 -3.56 -23.55 10.32
N VAL A 58 -4.22 -23.14 9.24
CA VAL A 58 -5.53 -22.49 9.30
C VAL A 58 -6.60 -23.48 8.87
N ASN A 59 -7.59 -23.64 9.74
CA ASN A 59 -8.80 -24.38 9.43
C ASN A 59 -9.92 -23.43 9.05
N LEU A 60 -10.97 -23.97 8.43
CA LEU A 60 -12.14 -23.21 8.01
C LEU A 60 -12.78 -22.43 9.19
N TRP A 61 -12.82 -23.02 10.39
CA TRP A 61 -13.41 -22.39 11.57
C TRP A 61 -12.54 -21.31 12.22
N ASP A 62 -11.26 -21.19 11.85
CA ASP A 62 -10.37 -20.13 12.33
C ASP A 62 -10.61 -18.81 11.58
N ILE A 63 -11.35 -18.87 10.47
CA ILE A 63 -11.73 -17.71 9.67
C ILE A 63 -13.03 -17.12 10.22
N GLU A 64 -12.99 -15.83 10.55
CA GLU A 64 -14.14 -15.05 10.98
C GLU A 64 -14.66 -14.22 9.79
N PRO A 65 -15.81 -14.56 9.20
CA PRO A 65 -16.34 -13.82 8.06
C PRO A 65 -16.98 -12.51 8.49
N ILE A 66 -16.63 -11.44 7.77
CA ILE A 66 -17.18 -10.08 7.92
C ILE A 66 -18.36 -9.88 6.98
N ILE A 67 -18.32 -10.53 5.81
CA ILE A 67 -19.39 -10.53 4.82
C ILE A 67 -20.55 -11.43 5.24
N GLN A 68 -21.67 -11.23 4.55
CA GLN A 68 -22.83 -12.11 4.61
C GLN A 68 -23.26 -12.48 3.19
N VAL A 69 -23.63 -13.75 2.97
CA VAL A 69 -24.30 -14.12 1.72
C VAL A 69 -25.76 -13.71 1.82
N ALA A 70 -26.20 -12.83 0.92
CA ALA A 70 -27.55 -12.28 0.93
C ALA A 70 -28.52 -13.07 0.05
N ALA A 71 -28.04 -13.60 -1.08
CA ALA A 71 -28.84 -14.34 -2.03
C ALA A 71 -27.99 -15.24 -2.93
N ILE A 72 -28.64 -16.20 -3.57
CA ILE A 72 -28.08 -16.97 -4.69
C ILE A 72 -28.55 -16.30 -5.97
N ALA A 73 -27.64 -16.09 -6.89
CA ALA A 73 -27.91 -15.60 -8.23
C ALA A 73 -27.63 -16.72 -9.23
N ASP A 74 -27.99 -16.49 -10.50
CA ASP A 74 -27.83 -17.51 -11.54
C ASP A 74 -26.35 -17.81 -11.82
N ASN A 75 -26.09 -18.95 -12.46
CA ASN A 75 -24.76 -19.37 -12.94
C ASN A 75 -23.73 -19.65 -11.83
N SER A 76 -24.12 -20.29 -10.73
CA SER A 76 -23.22 -20.55 -9.59
C SER A 76 -22.62 -19.27 -8.99
N THR A 77 -23.40 -18.19 -8.98
CA THR A 77 -22.99 -16.92 -8.37
C THR A 77 -23.80 -16.65 -7.10
N VAL A 78 -23.18 -15.94 -6.16
CA VAL A 78 -23.80 -15.53 -4.91
C VAL A 78 -23.71 -14.02 -4.75
N VAL A 79 -24.72 -13.42 -4.13
CA VAL A 79 -24.70 -12.00 -3.80
C VAL A 79 -24.12 -11.84 -2.41
N LEU A 80 -23.00 -11.12 -2.32
CA LEU A 80 -22.33 -10.81 -1.06
C LEU A 80 -22.71 -9.41 -0.59
N ASP A 81 -22.89 -9.26 0.71
CA ASP A 81 -23.18 -8.00 1.38
C ASP A 81 -22.14 -7.68 2.46
N GLY A 82 -21.83 -6.39 2.63
CA GLY A 82 -21.05 -5.87 3.75
C GLY A 82 -19.52 -6.00 3.64
N ALA A 83 -18.98 -6.23 2.45
CA ALA A 83 -17.52 -6.27 2.24
C ALA A 83 -16.91 -4.86 2.29
N TYR A 84 -15.60 -4.76 2.55
CA TYR A 84 -14.85 -3.52 2.31
C TYR A 84 -14.09 -3.64 0.99
N GLY A 85 -14.36 -2.73 0.06
CA GLY A 85 -13.85 -2.78 -1.30
C GLY A 85 -12.91 -1.63 -1.65
N ALA A 86 -11.95 -1.92 -2.53
CA ALA A 86 -11.15 -0.93 -3.23
C ALA A 86 -10.74 -1.44 -4.62
N THR A 87 -10.51 -0.52 -5.56
CA THR A 87 -10.09 -0.85 -6.93
C THR A 87 -8.57 -0.99 -7.02
N ILE A 88 -8.09 -1.84 -7.94
CA ILE A 88 -6.67 -2.03 -8.23
C ILE A 88 -6.32 -1.31 -9.53
N HIS A 89 -5.29 -0.47 -9.49
CA HIS A 89 -4.81 0.28 -10.63
C HIS A 89 -3.67 -0.46 -11.34
N TRP A 90 -3.91 -0.88 -12.58
CA TRP A 90 -2.94 -1.61 -13.41
C TRP A 90 -2.24 -0.76 -14.47
N ARG A 91 -2.83 0.37 -14.86
CA ARG A 91 -2.38 1.13 -16.03
C ARG A 91 -1.13 1.98 -15.78
N LYS A 92 -1.08 2.67 -14.64
CA LYS A 92 -0.02 3.62 -14.33
C LYS A 92 0.15 3.78 -12.82
N LEU A 93 1.40 3.86 -12.38
CA LEU A 93 1.74 4.29 -11.03
C LEU A 93 1.55 5.80 -10.92
N HIS A 94 0.67 6.22 -10.01
CA HIS A 94 0.44 7.63 -9.72
C HIS A 94 1.26 8.06 -8.51
N PRO A 95 1.81 9.30 -8.49
CA PRO A 95 2.43 9.83 -7.30
C PRO A 95 1.45 9.83 -6.13
N VAL A 96 1.86 9.28 -4.99
CA VAL A 96 0.98 9.08 -3.83
C VAL A 96 1.10 10.27 -2.89
N ALA A 97 -0.03 10.84 -2.49
CA ALA A 97 -0.05 11.88 -1.46
C ALA A 97 0.31 11.27 -0.09
N PHE A 98 1.17 11.95 0.66
CA PHE A 98 1.57 11.53 2.00
C PHE A 98 1.66 12.71 2.95
N SER A 99 1.39 12.44 4.22
CA SER A 99 1.56 13.36 5.32
C SER A 99 2.79 12.98 6.15
N LYS A 100 3.56 14.00 6.53
CA LYS A 100 4.65 13.88 7.49
C LYS A 100 4.26 14.61 8.76
N ARG A 101 4.72 14.10 9.91
CA ARG A 101 4.52 14.75 11.21
C ARG A 101 5.06 16.18 11.16
N LYS A 102 4.18 17.15 11.42
CA LYS A 102 4.53 18.56 11.61
C LYS A 102 5.20 18.67 12.98
N THR A 103 6.46 19.03 13.00
CA THR A 103 7.22 19.29 14.23
C THR A 103 7.63 20.75 14.19
N ALA A 104 7.42 21.50 15.28
CA ALA A 104 7.72 22.94 15.32
C ALA A 104 9.14 23.25 14.81
N TRP A 105 10.13 22.46 15.24
CA TRP A 105 11.50 22.55 14.74
C TRP A 105 11.63 22.37 13.23
N ARG A 106 10.95 21.38 12.63
CA ARG A 106 10.99 21.14 11.19
C ARG A 106 10.35 22.28 10.41
N GLU A 107 9.26 22.86 10.93
CA GLU A 107 8.63 24.01 10.31
C GLU A 107 9.51 25.26 10.42
N ALA A 108 10.14 25.51 11.57
CA ALA A 108 11.11 26.60 11.74
C ALA A 108 12.27 26.49 10.75
N VAL A 109 12.85 25.30 10.58
CA VAL A 109 13.93 25.06 9.60
C VAL A 109 13.44 25.27 8.16
N LYS A 110 12.23 24.81 7.81
CA LYS A 110 11.65 25.05 6.47
C LYS A 110 11.46 26.54 6.20
N TRP A 111 10.94 27.30 7.18
CA TRP A 111 10.79 28.75 7.06
C TRP A 111 12.14 29.45 6.95
N GLY A 112 13.13 29.04 7.75
CA GLY A 112 14.51 29.55 7.67
C GLY A 112 15.12 29.35 6.28
N ILE A 113 14.93 28.18 5.66
CA ILE A 113 15.42 27.90 4.30
C ILE A 113 14.64 28.70 3.24
N ARG A 114 13.30 28.74 3.33
CA ARG A 114 12.45 29.45 2.35
C ARG A 114 12.70 30.96 2.35
N LEU A 115 12.92 31.54 3.52
CA LEU A 115 13.21 32.97 3.68
C LEU A 115 14.69 33.31 3.48
N GLY A 116 15.54 32.31 3.20
CA GLY A 116 16.98 32.51 2.97
C GLY A 116 17.30 33.58 1.93
N ALA A 117 16.56 33.61 0.81
CA ALA A 117 16.73 34.62 -0.22
C ALA A 117 16.39 36.05 0.27
N ALA A 118 15.36 36.19 1.11
CA ALA A 118 14.98 37.48 1.69
C ALA A 118 16.03 37.95 2.71
N TYR A 119 16.57 37.04 3.54
CA TYR A 119 17.66 37.36 4.46
C TYR A 119 18.94 37.80 3.71
N PHE A 120 19.24 37.15 2.59
CA PHE A 120 20.36 37.54 1.74
C PHE A 120 20.20 38.96 1.18
N LEU A 121 19.05 39.25 0.57
CA LEU A 121 18.79 40.56 -0.04
C LEU A 121 18.80 41.68 1.00
N THR A 122 18.16 41.45 2.15
CA THR A 122 18.17 42.43 3.25
C THR A 122 19.58 42.65 3.80
N ALA A 123 20.40 41.60 3.93
CA ALA A 123 21.80 41.75 4.35
C ALA A 123 22.62 42.58 3.35
N VAL A 124 22.48 42.32 2.05
CA VAL A 124 23.21 43.05 0.99
C VAL A 124 22.80 44.52 0.94
N ILE A 125 21.49 44.81 1.01
CA ILE A 125 20.98 46.20 1.02
C ILE A 125 21.51 46.95 2.24
N LEU A 126 21.47 46.35 3.43
CA LEU A 126 21.96 46.97 4.66
C LEU A 126 23.48 47.26 4.61
N ILE A 127 24.26 46.37 3.99
CA ILE A 127 25.71 46.58 3.80
C ILE A 127 25.97 47.68 2.76
N ALA A 128 25.19 47.72 1.68
CA ALA A 128 25.35 48.69 0.59
C ALA A 128 25.07 50.12 1.04
N GLU A 129 23.99 50.32 1.80
CA GLU A 129 23.57 51.64 2.31
C GLU A 129 24.35 52.08 3.57
N SER A 130 25.14 51.18 4.16
CA SER A 130 25.90 51.50 5.36
C SER A 130 27.09 52.43 5.05
N PRO A 131 27.27 53.52 5.83
CA PRO A 131 28.51 54.30 5.81
C PRO A 131 29.71 53.39 6.14
N LYS A 132 30.71 53.35 5.24
CA LYS A 132 31.92 52.56 5.46
C LYS A 132 32.77 53.18 6.58
N PRO A 133 33.32 52.36 7.50
CA PRO A 133 34.23 52.87 8.51
C PRO A 133 35.47 53.46 7.84
N GLY A 134 35.91 54.62 8.32
CA GLY A 134 37.03 55.34 7.73
C GLY A 134 37.15 56.75 8.27
N ASN A 135 38.12 57.47 7.72
CA ASN A 135 38.43 58.83 8.14
C ASN A 135 37.76 59.82 7.19
N THR A 136 36.93 60.71 7.74
CA THR A 136 36.41 61.83 6.95
C THR A 136 37.34 62.99 7.11
N THR A 137 37.97 63.38 6.01
CA THR A 137 38.82 64.56 5.96
C THR A 137 37.96 65.76 5.60
N ILE A 138 37.70 66.64 6.57
CA ILE A 138 37.08 67.94 6.28
C ILE A 138 38.20 68.85 5.78
N LYS A 139 38.15 69.22 4.49
CA LYS A 139 39.09 70.17 3.90
C LYS A 139 38.77 71.57 4.44
N ASN A 140 39.66 72.11 5.26
CA ASN A 140 39.50 73.44 5.81
C ASN A 140 40.23 74.45 4.89
N PRO A 141 39.57 75.51 4.37
CA PRO A 141 40.20 76.41 3.38
C PRO A 141 41.40 77.21 3.90
N TYR A 142 41.51 77.38 5.23
CA TYR A 142 42.51 78.23 5.89
C TYR A 142 43.28 77.53 7.02
N GLY A 143 43.32 76.19 7.08
CA GLY A 143 43.97 75.46 8.16
C GLY A 143 44.23 73.97 7.88
N PRO A 144 44.87 73.24 8.80
CA PRO A 144 45.14 71.81 8.63
C PRO A 144 43.85 71.01 8.55
N ASN A 145 43.86 69.96 7.73
CA ASN A 145 42.71 69.08 7.55
C ASN A 145 42.35 68.39 8.86
N ILE A 146 41.08 68.47 9.25
CA ILE A 146 40.57 67.78 10.44
C ILE A 146 40.14 66.38 10.01
N VAL A 147 40.76 65.36 10.61
CA VAL A 147 40.48 63.95 10.36
C VAL A 147 39.55 63.45 11.46
N ILE A 148 38.28 63.24 11.15
CA ILE A 148 37.31 62.68 12.11
C ILE A 148 37.16 61.18 11.81
N PRO A 149 37.47 60.29 12.78
CA PRO A 149 37.21 58.87 12.62
C PRO A 149 35.70 58.63 12.64
N ARG A 150 35.15 58.01 11.59
CA ARG A 150 33.75 57.55 11.59
C ARG A 150 33.67 56.22 12.35
N PRO A 151 32.89 56.13 13.44
CA PRO A 151 32.67 54.86 14.11
C PRO A 151 31.91 53.90 13.19
N THR A 152 32.07 52.60 13.44
CA THR A 152 31.30 51.56 12.76
C THR A 152 29.80 51.78 12.98
N SER A 153 29.04 51.89 11.90
CA SER A 153 27.59 52.05 11.99
C SER A 153 26.95 50.76 12.52
N PRO A 154 25.90 50.83 13.36
CA PRO A 154 25.18 49.64 13.79
C PRO A 154 24.52 48.89 12.62
N LEU A 155 24.18 49.60 11.53
CA LEU A 155 23.63 49.01 10.30
C LEU A 155 24.64 48.06 9.63
N LEU A 156 25.93 48.41 9.59
CA LEU A 156 26.98 47.55 9.06
C LEU A 156 27.09 46.24 9.85
N ILE A 157 27.05 46.35 11.18
CA ILE A 157 27.17 45.20 12.09
C ILE A 157 25.97 44.25 11.90
N ILE A 158 24.75 44.80 11.85
CA ILE A 158 23.53 44.01 11.61
C ILE A 158 23.57 43.35 10.22
N GLY A 159 23.99 44.08 9.19
CA GLY A 159 24.14 43.56 7.84
C GLY A 159 25.13 42.39 7.76
N ILE A 160 26.30 42.52 8.40
CA ILE A 160 27.31 41.46 8.46
C ILE A 160 26.79 40.23 9.22
N ILE A 161 26.15 40.41 10.37
CA ILE A 161 25.58 39.29 11.14
C ILE A 161 24.51 38.56 10.32
N SER A 162 23.63 39.29 9.65
CA SER A 162 22.59 38.71 8.78
C SER A 162 23.21 37.95 7.59
N LEU A 163 24.30 38.47 7.00
CA LEU A 163 25.04 37.80 5.93
C LEU A 163 25.66 36.49 6.41
N ILE A 164 26.31 36.49 7.57
CA ILE A 164 26.91 35.29 8.18
C ILE A 164 25.82 34.24 8.45
N LEU A 165 24.68 34.65 9.02
CA LEU A 165 23.55 33.76 9.26
C LEU A 165 23.03 33.15 7.96
N THR A 166 22.94 33.96 6.89
CA THR A 166 22.49 33.50 5.57
C THR A 166 23.45 32.47 4.97
N ILE A 167 24.75 32.71 5.06
CA ILE A 167 25.78 31.76 4.62
C ILE A 167 25.67 30.45 5.41
N PHE A 168 25.47 30.53 6.73
CA PHE A 168 25.27 29.35 7.57
C PHE A 168 24.03 28.56 7.15
N VAL A 169 22.90 29.23 6.90
CA VAL A 169 21.67 28.59 6.38
C VAL A 169 21.91 27.95 5.03
N LEU A 170 22.66 28.58 4.13
CA LEU A 170 22.97 28.05 2.80
C LEU A 170 23.82 26.78 2.87
N VAL A 171 24.83 26.76 3.74
CA VAL A 171 25.67 25.57 3.98
C VAL A 171 24.89 24.46 4.68
N TYR A 172 24.01 24.80 5.63
CA TYR A 172 23.21 23.83 6.38
C TYR A 172 22.01 23.29 5.59
N ALA A 173 21.47 24.06 4.63
CA ALA A 173 20.26 23.75 3.90
C ALA A 173 20.29 22.38 3.18
N PRO A 174 21.34 21.99 2.43
CA PRO A 174 21.41 20.68 1.78
C PRO A 174 21.26 19.52 2.77
N TRP A 175 21.96 19.58 3.90
CA TRP A 175 21.89 18.56 4.94
C TRP A 175 20.52 18.54 5.62
N ALA A 176 19.98 19.71 5.94
CA ALA A 176 18.68 19.86 6.58
C ALA A 176 17.55 19.35 5.68
N MET A 177 17.58 19.68 4.39
CA MET A 177 16.65 19.17 3.38
C MET A 177 16.72 17.64 3.34
N LEU A 178 17.92 17.05 3.21
CA LEU A 178 18.06 15.59 3.22
C LEU A 178 17.44 14.96 4.47
N LYS A 179 17.62 15.53 5.66
CA LYS A 179 16.99 15.03 6.90
C LYS A 179 15.48 15.27 6.99
N ILE A 180 14.95 16.36 6.43
CA ILE A 180 13.50 16.61 6.40
C ILE A 180 12.81 15.66 5.42
N TYR A 181 13.47 15.37 4.29
CA TYR A 181 12.95 14.47 3.26
C TYR A 181 13.16 12.99 3.60
N ARG A 182 14.26 12.63 4.29
CA ARG A 182 14.47 11.31 4.92
C ARG A 182 13.67 11.18 6.21
N GLY A 183 12.55 10.47 6.15
CA GLY A 183 11.79 10.16 7.36
C GLY A 183 10.61 9.24 7.08
N LYS A 184 10.07 8.65 8.15
CA LYS A 184 8.85 7.85 8.08
C LYS A 184 7.65 8.72 7.66
N PHE A 185 6.79 8.16 6.82
CA PHE A 185 5.49 8.75 6.55
C PHE A 185 4.57 8.49 7.75
N TRP A 186 3.73 9.48 8.08
CA TRP A 186 2.75 9.34 9.15
C TRP A 186 1.45 8.74 8.61
N SER A 187 1.06 9.19 7.42
CA SER A 187 -0.10 8.66 6.70
C SER A 187 0.18 8.81 5.21
N THR A 188 -0.21 7.80 4.45
CA THR A 188 -0.19 7.78 2.99
C THR A 188 -1.62 7.62 2.48
N GLN A 189 -1.87 8.04 1.25
CA GLN A 189 -3.12 7.72 0.58
C GLN A 189 -3.18 6.21 0.32
N GLY A 190 -4.33 5.58 0.57
CA GLY A 190 -4.51 4.14 0.37
C GLY A 190 -4.94 3.84 -1.06
N TRP A 191 -3.99 3.38 -1.87
CA TRP A 191 -4.17 2.95 -3.25
C TRP A 191 -3.61 1.55 -3.41
N PHE A 192 -4.25 0.77 -4.27
CA PHE A 192 -3.72 -0.51 -4.73
C PHE A 192 -3.19 -0.37 -6.14
N PHE A 193 -1.94 -0.75 -6.35
CA PHE A 193 -1.35 -0.86 -7.68
C PHE A 193 -1.02 -2.31 -7.98
N GLY A 194 -1.38 -2.77 -9.18
CA GLY A 194 -1.04 -4.09 -9.67
C GLY A 194 0.09 -4.02 -10.69
N ILE A 195 1.05 -4.94 -10.60
CA ILE A 195 2.14 -5.12 -11.57
C ILE A 195 2.21 -6.61 -11.94
N GLU A 196 2.35 -6.91 -13.23
CA GLU A 196 2.58 -8.29 -13.69
C GLU A 196 4.04 -8.71 -13.41
N GLY A 197 4.22 -9.90 -12.86
CA GLY A 197 5.50 -10.44 -12.41
C GLY A 197 5.90 -10.01 -11.00
N CYS A 198 7.16 -10.27 -10.66
CA CYS A 198 7.78 -9.82 -9.42
C CYS A 198 8.34 -8.41 -9.61
N ALA A 199 7.74 -7.43 -8.95
CA ALA A 199 8.15 -6.03 -9.11
C ALA A 199 9.43 -5.71 -8.31
N ASP A 200 10.31 -4.88 -8.88
CA ASP A 200 11.41 -4.27 -8.12
C ASP A 200 10.85 -3.15 -7.22
N ILE A 201 10.79 -3.44 -5.92
CA ILE A 201 10.32 -2.51 -4.89
C ILE A 201 11.07 -1.17 -4.92
N ALA A 202 12.39 -1.19 -5.18
CA ALA A 202 13.20 0.02 -5.18
C ALA A 202 12.76 0.98 -6.30
N GLN A 203 12.51 0.44 -7.49
CA GLN A 203 12.01 1.19 -8.63
C GLN A 203 10.57 1.67 -8.41
N VAL A 204 9.71 0.81 -7.86
CA VAL A 204 8.33 1.15 -7.51
C VAL A 204 8.28 2.32 -6.52
N GLU A 205 9.08 2.27 -5.45
CA GLU A 205 9.13 3.34 -4.45
C GLU A 205 9.59 4.66 -5.06
N LYS A 206 10.59 4.60 -5.96
CA LYS A 206 11.06 5.77 -6.71
C LYS A 206 9.95 6.36 -7.61
N CYS A 207 9.13 5.53 -8.24
CA CYS A 207 8.00 5.99 -9.06
C CYS A 207 6.86 6.58 -8.23
N LEU A 208 6.56 6.02 -7.06
CA LEU A 208 5.45 6.47 -6.20
C LEU A 208 5.79 7.71 -5.37
N PHE A 209 7.02 7.79 -4.84
CA PHE A 209 7.45 8.81 -3.87
C PHE A 209 8.64 9.66 -4.35
N ALA A 210 8.99 9.59 -5.63
CA ALA A 210 10.12 10.27 -6.28
C ALA A 210 11.52 9.88 -5.77
N SER A 211 11.62 9.01 -4.76
CA SER A 211 12.88 8.65 -4.11
C SER A 211 12.78 7.29 -3.42
N ASN A 212 13.85 6.50 -3.49
CA ASN A 212 13.94 5.24 -2.77
C ASN A 212 14.55 5.47 -1.38
N HIS A 213 13.76 5.16 -0.34
CA HIS A 213 14.16 5.22 1.05
C HIS A 213 13.91 3.91 1.80
N HIS A 214 13.72 2.80 1.07
CA HIS A 214 13.42 1.46 1.61
C HIS A 214 12.22 1.46 2.58
N ARG A 215 11.19 2.25 2.24
CA ARG A 215 9.95 2.36 3.02
C ARG A 215 8.94 1.32 2.60
N LEU A 216 8.88 1.03 1.30
CA LEU A 216 8.06 -0.05 0.76
C LEU A 216 8.78 -1.38 1.04
N LYS A 217 8.06 -2.36 1.58
CA LYS A 217 8.65 -3.67 1.96
C LYS A 217 7.78 -4.81 1.43
N TRP A 218 8.35 -6.00 1.31
CA TRP A 218 7.54 -7.20 1.05
C TRP A 218 6.64 -7.52 2.25
N SER A 219 5.47 -8.09 2.01
CA SER A 219 4.59 -8.57 3.08
C SER A 219 5.16 -9.85 3.69
N THR A 220 5.20 -9.94 5.02
CA THR A 220 5.82 -11.05 5.76
C THR A 220 5.03 -12.35 5.65
N ASN A 221 3.70 -12.25 5.62
CA ASN A 221 2.75 -13.37 5.59
C ASN A 221 1.53 -13.06 4.69
N GLY A 222 1.67 -12.15 3.72
CA GLY A 222 0.59 -11.69 2.85
C GLY A 222 0.10 -12.75 1.87
N SER A 223 0.98 -13.64 1.41
CA SER A 223 0.62 -14.73 0.50
C SER A 223 1.40 -16.00 0.80
N MET A 224 1.15 -17.06 0.02
CA MET A 224 1.95 -18.29 0.03
C MET A 224 3.39 -18.10 -0.45
N LEU A 225 3.69 -16.98 -1.12
CA LEU A 225 5.02 -16.65 -1.63
C LEU A 225 5.78 -15.70 -0.70
N SER A 226 5.11 -15.12 0.30
CA SER A 226 5.71 -14.28 1.30
C SER A 226 6.75 -15.05 2.11
N ARG A 227 7.89 -14.39 2.37
CA ARG A 227 8.95 -14.91 3.23
C ARG A 227 9.27 -13.91 4.31
N HIS A 228 9.63 -14.43 5.47
CA HIS A 228 10.06 -13.65 6.60
C HIS A 228 11.16 -14.39 7.35
N HIS A 229 12.00 -13.63 8.03
CA HIS A 229 12.94 -14.15 9.00
C HIS A 229 12.70 -13.47 10.35
N LEU A 230 13.06 -14.17 11.42
CA LEU A 230 12.95 -13.60 12.76
C LEU A 230 14.11 -12.62 12.96
N GLY A 231 13.75 -11.36 13.17
CA GLY A 231 14.69 -10.30 13.48
C GLY A 231 15.30 -10.44 14.88
N ARG A 232 16.07 -9.41 15.26
CA ARG A 232 16.62 -9.31 16.62
C ARG A 232 15.47 -9.21 17.63
N LEU A 233 15.70 -9.72 18.84
CA LEU A 233 14.78 -9.49 19.98
C LEU A 233 14.56 -7.99 20.13
N HIS A 234 13.34 -7.56 19.84
CA HIS A 234 12.96 -6.15 19.95
C HIS A 234 12.55 -5.83 21.39
N ASN A 235 12.08 -6.83 22.15
CA ASN A 235 11.70 -6.79 23.58
C ASN A 235 11.80 -8.21 24.20
N GLU A 236 11.59 -8.31 25.51
CA GLU A 236 11.53 -9.57 26.29
C GLU A 236 10.46 -10.57 25.77
N ASN A 237 9.47 -10.10 25.01
CA ASN A 237 8.30 -10.87 24.59
C ASN A 237 8.32 -11.39 23.14
N GLY A 238 9.47 -11.34 22.45
CA GLY A 238 9.64 -12.06 21.17
C GLY A 238 10.43 -11.33 20.09
N ARG A 239 10.63 -12.04 18.98
CA ARG A 239 11.34 -11.55 17.79
C ARG A 239 10.33 -11.00 16.77
N GLU A 240 10.61 -9.83 16.21
CA GLU A 240 9.80 -9.27 15.13
C GLU A 240 10.01 -10.06 13.83
N CYS A 241 8.94 -10.36 13.09
CA CYS A 241 9.07 -10.93 11.75
C CYS A 241 9.47 -9.83 10.76
N LEU A 242 10.68 -9.94 10.23
CA LEU A 242 11.18 -9.02 9.21
C LEU A 242 10.92 -9.61 7.82
N PRO A 243 10.47 -8.79 6.86
CA PRO A 243 10.19 -9.27 5.52
C PRO A 243 11.47 -9.60 4.77
N GLU A 244 11.41 -10.67 4.01
CA GLU A 244 12.45 -11.09 3.07
C GLU A 244 11.91 -11.00 1.65
N GLU A 245 12.80 -10.80 0.69
CA GLU A 245 12.43 -10.84 -0.73
C GLU A 245 11.92 -12.25 -1.11
N PRO A 246 10.81 -12.35 -1.88
CA PRO A 246 10.31 -13.64 -2.32
C PRO A 246 11.36 -14.30 -3.23
N VAL A 247 11.48 -15.64 -3.12
CA VAL A 247 12.40 -16.41 -3.99
C VAL A 247 12.08 -16.20 -5.47
N ALA A 248 10.83 -15.89 -5.78
CA ALA A 248 10.38 -15.59 -7.13
C ALA A 248 11.07 -14.40 -7.79
N ALA A 249 11.68 -13.49 -7.01
CA ALA A 249 12.48 -12.40 -7.56
C ALA A 249 13.74 -12.88 -8.29
N SER A 250 14.30 -14.02 -7.88
CA SER A 250 15.50 -14.61 -8.49
C SER A 250 15.21 -15.78 -9.42
N TRP A 251 13.93 -16.04 -9.72
CA TRP A 251 13.57 -17.14 -10.61
C TRP A 251 14.00 -16.90 -12.04
N THR A 252 14.65 -17.92 -12.60
CA THR A 252 14.84 -18.02 -14.05
C THR A 252 13.52 -18.36 -14.74
N ARG A 253 13.41 -18.09 -16.04
CA ARG A 253 12.22 -18.41 -16.84
C ARG A 253 11.80 -19.89 -16.72
N GLY A 254 12.76 -20.82 -16.67
CA GLY A 254 12.48 -22.24 -16.50
C GLY A 254 11.85 -22.59 -15.14
N GLN A 255 12.33 -21.97 -14.05
CA GLN A 255 11.76 -22.14 -12.72
C GLN A 255 10.34 -21.56 -12.62
N PHE A 256 10.12 -20.40 -13.25
CA PHE A 256 8.80 -19.80 -13.34
C PHE A 256 7.81 -20.71 -14.09
N GLU A 257 8.20 -21.23 -15.25
CA GLU A 257 7.35 -22.13 -16.03
C GLU A 257 7.09 -23.45 -15.30
N ALA A 258 8.07 -23.99 -14.56
CA ALA A 258 7.89 -25.18 -13.74
C ALA A 258 6.87 -24.95 -12.60
N ALA A 259 7.01 -23.84 -11.86
CA ALA A 259 6.08 -23.46 -10.79
C ALA A 259 4.66 -23.21 -11.33
N ARG A 260 4.56 -22.58 -12.51
CA ARG A 260 3.30 -22.36 -13.22
C ARG A 260 2.64 -23.69 -13.63
N ARG A 261 3.41 -24.67 -14.13
CA ARG A 261 2.89 -26.00 -14.51
C ARG A 261 2.35 -26.79 -13.32
N ASP A 262 3.03 -26.76 -12.17
CA ASP A 262 2.56 -27.42 -10.94
C ASP A 262 1.17 -26.90 -10.47
N ARG A 263 0.86 -25.65 -10.83
CA ARG A 263 -0.41 -24.98 -10.53
C ARG A 263 -1.46 -25.09 -11.65
N GLY A 264 -1.21 -25.90 -12.68
CA GLY A 264 -2.15 -26.12 -13.78
C GLY A 264 -1.92 -25.25 -15.02
N GLY A 265 -0.83 -24.47 -15.07
CA GLY A 265 -0.37 -23.83 -16.31
C GLY A 265 -1.09 -22.54 -16.73
N ILE A 266 -2.23 -22.21 -16.13
CA ILE A 266 -3.04 -21.04 -16.53
C ILE A 266 -2.63 -19.78 -15.77
N GLU A 267 -2.31 -19.91 -14.48
CA GLU A 267 -2.01 -18.78 -13.60
C GLU A 267 -0.72 -18.04 -13.98
N ARG A 268 -0.74 -16.73 -13.77
CA ARG A 268 0.41 -15.82 -13.88
C ARG A 268 0.69 -15.19 -12.53
N LEU A 269 1.91 -14.68 -12.40
CA LEU A 269 2.39 -14.06 -11.18
C LEU A 269 2.14 -12.56 -11.24
N TYR A 270 1.70 -11.99 -10.13
CA TYR A 270 1.42 -10.57 -10.00
C TYR A 270 1.90 -10.04 -8.65
N THR A 271 2.27 -8.77 -8.62
CA THR A 271 2.59 -8.04 -7.40
C THR A 271 1.49 -7.02 -7.12
N LEU A 272 0.90 -7.09 -5.92
CA LEU A 272 0.00 -6.07 -5.38
C LEU A 272 0.80 -5.13 -4.48
N ILE A 273 0.76 -3.84 -4.77
CA ILE A 273 1.35 -2.80 -3.95
C ILE A 273 0.25 -2.11 -3.17
N ASP A 274 0.35 -2.15 -1.85
CA ASP A 274 -0.48 -1.39 -0.93
C ASP A 274 0.30 -0.18 -0.41
N THR A 275 -0.12 1.01 -0.85
CA THR A 275 0.54 2.25 -0.47
C THR A 275 0.18 2.72 0.93
N TYR A 276 -0.88 2.19 1.55
CA TYR A 276 -1.26 2.54 2.92
C TYR A 276 -0.43 1.78 3.94
N SER A 277 -0.38 0.45 3.81
CA SER A 277 0.47 -0.37 4.68
C SER A 277 1.95 -0.33 4.31
N MET A 278 2.28 0.21 3.13
CA MET A 278 3.62 0.23 2.54
C MET A 278 4.17 -1.19 2.38
N GLU A 279 3.30 -2.11 1.95
CA GLU A 279 3.66 -3.50 1.66
C GLU A 279 3.40 -3.88 0.20
N ALA A 280 4.28 -4.72 -0.33
CA ALA A 280 4.08 -5.42 -1.59
C ALA A 280 3.81 -6.90 -1.33
N THR A 281 2.80 -7.46 -1.98
CA THR A 281 2.41 -8.87 -1.84
C THR A 281 2.43 -9.54 -3.20
N LEU A 282 3.20 -10.60 -3.33
CA LEU A 282 3.31 -11.38 -4.55
C LEU A 282 2.28 -12.52 -4.55
N PHE A 283 1.53 -12.72 -5.63
CA PHE A 283 0.47 -13.73 -5.68
C PHE A 283 0.27 -14.30 -7.10
N TRP A 284 -0.41 -15.44 -7.17
CA TRP A 284 -0.83 -16.07 -8.41
C TRP A 284 -2.29 -15.74 -8.71
N ALA A 285 -2.60 -15.47 -9.97
CA ALA A 285 -3.96 -15.25 -10.48
C ALA A 285 -4.02 -15.64 -11.97
N GLU A 286 -5.19 -15.94 -12.52
CA GLU A 286 -5.35 -16.20 -13.95
C GLU A 286 -5.37 -14.89 -14.74
N VAL A 287 -6.14 -13.92 -14.24
CA VAL A 287 -6.33 -12.59 -14.83
C VAL A 287 -5.90 -11.54 -13.80
N PRO A 288 -5.36 -10.38 -14.21
CA PRO A 288 -5.11 -9.28 -13.28
C PRO A 288 -6.40 -8.91 -12.52
N PRO A 289 -6.43 -9.04 -11.17
CA PRO A 289 -7.62 -8.73 -10.40
C PRO A 289 -7.91 -7.23 -10.44
N THR A 290 -9.16 -6.84 -10.64
CA THR A 290 -9.59 -5.44 -10.77
C THR A 290 -9.97 -4.81 -9.42
N ALA A 291 -10.33 -5.62 -8.44
CA ALA A 291 -10.80 -5.16 -7.13
C ALA A 291 -10.28 -6.05 -5.99
N VAL A 292 -10.15 -5.44 -4.81
CA VAL A 292 -9.87 -6.09 -3.53
C VAL A 292 -11.12 -6.00 -2.67
N PHE A 293 -11.56 -7.12 -2.10
CA PHE A 293 -12.65 -7.16 -1.12
C PHE A 293 -12.18 -7.81 0.18
N ILE A 294 -12.29 -7.11 1.30
CA ILE A 294 -12.05 -7.69 2.62
C ILE A 294 -13.32 -8.42 3.05
N CYS A 295 -13.19 -9.74 3.17
CA CYS A 295 -14.32 -10.62 3.43
C CYS A 295 -14.26 -11.31 4.79
N GLY A 296 -13.07 -11.40 5.40
CA GLY A 296 -12.93 -12.05 6.71
C GLY A 296 -11.69 -11.60 7.47
N SER A 297 -11.53 -12.15 8.67
CA SER A 297 -10.32 -12.04 9.49
C SER A 297 -9.81 -13.42 9.90
N GLU A 298 -8.51 -13.52 10.13
CA GLU A 298 -7.89 -14.67 10.77
C GLU A 298 -6.54 -14.23 11.39
N GLY A 299 -6.27 -14.64 12.64
CA GLY A 299 -4.98 -14.40 13.29
C GLY A 299 -4.57 -12.93 13.40
N GLY A 300 -5.53 -11.99 13.50
CA GLY A 300 -5.27 -10.55 13.55
C GLY A 300 -5.02 -9.88 12.18
N MET A 301 -5.06 -10.66 11.10
CA MET A 301 -4.98 -10.19 9.72
C MET A 301 -6.34 -10.27 9.03
N LYS A 302 -6.49 -9.56 7.92
CA LYS A 302 -7.70 -9.57 7.09
C LYS A 302 -7.53 -10.45 5.87
N ARG A 303 -8.53 -11.25 5.56
CA ARG A 303 -8.63 -12.05 4.33
C ARG A 303 -9.21 -11.16 3.24
N ALA A 304 -8.33 -10.78 2.32
CA ALA A 304 -8.63 -9.94 1.18
C ALA A 304 -8.74 -10.81 -0.06
N ILE A 305 -9.92 -10.83 -0.67
CA ILE A 305 -10.20 -11.54 -1.90
C ILE A 305 -9.87 -10.61 -3.05
N LEU A 306 -8.97 -11.05 -3.93
CA LEU A 306 -8.66 -10.36 -5.17
C LEU A 306 -9.57 -10.92 -6.25
N CYS A 307 -10.36 -10.04 -6.88
CA CYS A 307 -11.36 -10.43 -7.85
C CYS A 307 -11.13 -9.75 -9.21
N SER A 308 -11.34 -10.50 -10.29
CA SER A 308 -11.48 -9.97 -11.64
C SER A 308 -12.97 -9.72 -11.92
N PHE A 309 -13.29 -8.65 -12.63
CA PHE A 309 -14.67 -8.37 -13.04
C PHE A 309 -14.98 -9.08 -14.36
N ASP A 310 -16.01 -9.93 -14.36
CA ASP A 310 -16.53 -10.56 -15.56
C ASP A 310 -17.81 -9.85 -16.04
N TRP A 311 -17.70 -9.17 -17.17
CA TRP A 311 -18.78 -8.35 -17.72
C TRP A 311 -19.94 -9.19 -18.26
N LYS A 312 -19.68 -10.43 -18.69
CA LYS A 312 -20.72 -11.33 -19.24
C LYS A 312 -21.73 -11.75 -18.17
N THR A 313 -21.22 -12.14 -17.00
CA THR A 313 -22.05 -12.56 -15.86
C THR A 313 -22.39 -11.40 -14.91
N ASN A 314 -21.81 -10.22 -15.15
CA ASN A 314 -21.85 -9.07 -14.26
C ASN A 314 -21.46 -9.46 -12.82
N SER A 315 -20.40 -10.24 -12.67
CA SER A 315 -19.96 -10.80 -11.41
C SER A 315 -18.46 -10.63 -11.19
N PHE A 316 -18.07 -10.51 -9.92
CA PHE A 316 -16.69 -10.55 -9.51
C PHE A 316 -16.24 -11.99 -9.32
N VAL A 317 -15.32 -12.44 -10.15
CA VAL A 317 -14.74 -13.77 -10.09
C VAL A 317 -13.52 -13.74 -9.19
N ARG A 318 -13.43 -14.70 -8.27
CA ARG A 318 -12.27 -14.86 -7.41
C ARG A 318 -11.02 -15.28 -8.19
N GLU A 319 -9.97 -14.49 -8.07
CA GLU A 319 -8.64 -14.82 -8.59
C GLU A 319 -7.77 -15.46 -7.50
N THR A 320 -7.70 -14.81 -6.34
CA THR A 320 -6.90 -15.31 -5.21
C THR A 320 -7.35 -14.68 -3.90
N VAL A 321 -6.75 -15.12 -2.80
CA VAL A 321 -6.94 -14.55 -1.47
C VAL A 321 -5.58 -14.23 -0.87
N VAL A 322 -5.42 -13.00 -0.38
CA VAL A 322 -4.21 -12.53 0.30
C VAL A 322 -4.55 -12.08 1.72
N ARG A 323 -3.57 -12.12 2.60
CA ARG A 323 -3.67 -11.54 3.95
C ARG A 323 -3.20 -10.10 3.92
N MET A 324 -3.98 -9.21 4.50
CA MET A 324 -3.65 -7.79 4.62
C MET A 324 -3.72 -7.35 6.07
N LYS A 325 -2.96 -6.30 6.39
CA LYS A 325 -2.99 -5.71 7.73
C LYS A 325 -4.36 -5.10 8.02
N THR A 326 -4.81 -5.21 9.27
CA THR A 326 -6.12 -4.70 9.70
C THR A 326 -6.31 -3.21 9.42
N MET A 327 -5.25 -2.40 9.50
CA MET A 327 -5.30 -0.95 9.21
C MET A 327 -5.82 -0.62 7.80
N VAL A 328 -5.67 -1.53 6.84
CA VAL A 328 -6.07 -1.30 5.44
C VAL A 328 -7.58 -1.05 5.31
N VAL A 329 -8.38 -1.65 6.19
CA VAL A 329 -9.85 -1.50 6.21
C VAL A 329 -10.26 -0.04 6.41
N ASP A 330 -9.49 0.74 7.19
CA ASP A 330 -9.79 2.15 7.50
C ASP A 330 -9.73 3.08 6.27
N LYS A 331 -9.18 2.59 5.16
CA LYS A 331 -9.06 3.33 3.88
C LYS A 331 -9.93 2.75 2.77
N MET A 332 -10.67 1.69 3.05
CA MET A 332 -11.59 1.06 2.09
C MET A 332 -13.02 1.54 2.31
N SER A 333 -13.81 1.49 1.24
CA SER A 333 -15.24 1.83 1.32
C SER A 333 -16.06 0.58 1.60
N ARG A 334 -17.12 0.69 2.38
CA ARG A 334 -18.07 -0.40 2.54
C ARG A 334 -18.87 -0.56 1.23
N VAL A 335 -18.90 -1.78 0.73
CA VAL A 335 -19.67 -2.17 -0.45
C VAL A 335 -20.92 -2.86 0.06
N GLU A 336 -22.07 -2.46 -0.46
CA GLU A 336 -23.36 -3.10 -0.19
C GLU A 336 -23.39 -4.45 -0.91
N ARG A 337 -24.08 -4.56 -2.05
CA ARG A 337 -24.31 -5.84 -2.71
C ARG A 337 -23.59 -5.95 -4.03
N PHE A 338 -22.90 -7.07 -4.22
CA PHE A 338 -22.29 -7.41 -5.50
C PHE A 338 -22.38 -8.92 -5.77
N ARG A 339 -22.43 -9.29 -7.05
CA ARG A 339 -22.41 -10.69 -7.48
C ARG A 339 -20.98 -11.20 -7.43
N PHE A 340 -20.81 -12.39 -6.90
CA PHE A 340 -19.52 -13.04 -6.69
C PHE A 340 -19.55 -14.47 -7.19
N ALA A 341 -18.47 -14.90 -7.83
CA ALA A 341 -18.28 -16.24 -8.35
C ALA A 341 -16.96 -16.84 -7.83
N LEU A 342 -16.99 -18.12 -7.44
CA LEU A 342 -15.82 -18.82 -6.91
C LEU A 342 -14.73 -19.13 -7.95
N SER A 343 -15.17 -19.39 -9.20
CA SER A 343 -14.31 -19.68 -10.35
C SER A 343 -14.96 -19.12 -11.61
N ARG A 344 -14.13 -18.85 -12.62
CA ARG A 344 -14.61 -18.58 -13.97
C ARG A 344 -15.18 -19.89 -14.53
N LYS A 345 -16.38 -19.85 -15.11
CA LYS A 345 -16.86 -20.95 -15.95
C LYS A 345 -16.24 -20.79 -17.34
N ASP A 346 -15.54 -21.80 -17.81
CA ASP A 346 -15.05 -21.81 -19.18
C ASP A 346 -16.25 -21.82 -20.13
N THR A 347 -16.48 -20.71 -20.82
CA THR A 347 -17.60 -20.56 -21.77
C THR A 347 -17.38 -21.37 -23.06
N PHE A 348 -16.32 -22.18 -23.15
CA PHE A 348 -15.89 -22.86 -24.38
C PHE A 348 -16.51 -24.24 -24.60
N GLN A 349 -17.40 -24.74 -23.75
CA GLN A 349 -18.00 -26.08 -23.92
C GLN A 349 -19.45 -26.09 -24.44
N VAL A 350 -20.00 -24.96 -24.91
CA VAL A 350 -21.41 -24.91 -25.35
C VAL A 350 -21.57 -24.85 -26.89
N GLU A 351 -20.49 -24.74 -27.67
CA GLU A 351 -20.59 -24.67 -29.14
C GLU A 351 -20.38 -26.01 -29.89
N GLU A 352 -20.13 -27.14 -29.21
CA GLU A 352 -19.91 -28.45 -29.88
C GLU A 352 -21.10 -29.42 -29.86
N THR A 353 -22.29 -28.99 -29.43
CA THR A 353 -23.51 -29.83 -29.58
C THR A 353 -24.68 -29.03 -30.12
N HIS A 354 -24.67 -28.78 -31.43
CA HIS A 354 -25.89 -28.65 -32.24
C HIS A 354 -25.69 -29.20 -33.65
#